data_AF-A0A9N8HKQ4-F1
#
_entry.id   AF-A0A9N8HKQ4-F1
#
_cell.length_a   1.000
_cell.length_b   1.000
_cell.length_c   1.000
_cell.angle_alpha   90.00
_cell.angle_beta   90.00
_cell.angle_gamma   90.00
#
_symmetry.space_group_name_H-M   'P 1'
#
loop_
_entity.id
_entity.type
_entity.pdbx_description
1 polymer ?
#
loop_
_entity_poly.entity_id
_entity_poly.type
_entity_poly.pdbx_seq_one_letter_code
_entity_poly.pdbx_strand_id
1 'polypeptide(L)'
;MNWWWLQVLCINLLAGFAAVSIFLIHGEEQERLKWVAAPSTLPLYTTDEVCRDKESNKILNCGGCGGCSNRHDIKLYHDKRDTLTGIMVECAQADFIFRGDALECLKERSGLTEHCASCWVLNYVCNTHNCIRTCIKHRYLPFLPSWNAWNSEPLDPCIACDEKLCGPVFVDCAGANRRRAGVITDIERDNQQEICNKVDWDWVLGDDDEKTEDKTKDQNMVEKEGDGMAQEATREEL
;
A
#
# COMPACT_ATOMS: atom_id res chain seq x y z
N MET A 1 -48.87 23.21 3.91
CA MET A 1 -47.57 23.49 3.25
C MET A 1 -47.85 24.28 1.98
N ASN A 2 -47.26 25.47 1.80
CA ASN A 2 -47.59 26.36 0.67
C ASN A 2 -46.96 25.85 -0.63
N TRP A 3 -47.75 25.72 -1.71
CA TRP A 3 -47.29 25.24 -3.02
C TRP A 3 -46.08 26.06 -3.52
N TRP A 4 -46.10 27.38 -3.30
CA TRP A 4 -45.00 28.27 -3.72
C TRP A 4 -43.64 27.90 -3.08
N TRP A 5 -43.62 27.52 -1.80
CA TRP A 5 -42.39 27.08 -1.13
C TRP A 5 -41.84 25.78 -1.73
N LEU A 6 -42.72 24.86 -2.13
CA LEU A 6 -42.32 23.62 -2.78
C LEU A 6 -41.69 23.88 -4.15
N GLN A 7 -42.28 24.77 -4.97
CA GLN A 7 -41.74 25.15 -6.26
C GLN A 7 -40.36 25.82 -6.14
N VAL A 8 -40.21 26.77 -5.21
CA VAL A 8 -38.92 27.45 -4.97
C VAL A 8 -37.87 26.44 -4.51
N LEU A 9 -38.20 25.51 -3.61
CA LEU A 9 -37.28 24.47 -3.17
C LEU A 9 -36.86 23.56 -4.34
N CYS A 10 -37.82 23.10 -5.16
CA CYS A 10 -37.52 22.27 -6.33
C CYS A 10 -36.59 22.98 -7.32
N ILE A 11 -36.83 24.25 -7.64
CA ILE A 11 -35.98 25.02 -8.55
C ILE A 11 -34.56 25.15 -8.00
N ASN A 12 -34.40 25.45 -6.70
CA ASN A 12 -33.08 25.58 -6.08
C ASN A 12 -32.33 24.23 -6.07
N LEU A 13 -33.01 23.12 -5.78
CA LEU A 13 -32.41 21.79 -5.82
C LEU A 13 -31.97 21.41 -7.24
N LEU A 14 -32.80 21.68 -8.24
CA LEU A 14 -32.46 21.42 -9.66
C LEU A 14 -31.28 22.28 -10.12
N ALA A 15 -31.28 23.57 -9.78
CA ALA A 15 -30.18 24.47 -10.12
C ALA A 15 -28.87 24.06 -9.44
N GLY A 16 -28.92 23.68 -8.15
CA GLY A 16 -27.76 23.17 -7.42
C GLY A 16 -27.24 21.87 -8.01
N PHE A 17 -28.13 20.92 -8.32
CA PHE A 17 -27.76 19.66 -8.96
C PHE A 17 -27.13 19.88 -10.34
N ALA A 18 -27.69 20.77 -11.16
CA ALA A 18 -27.14 21.11 -12.47
C ALA A 18 -25.75 21.74 -12.35
N ALA A 19 -25.55 22.68 -11.41
CA ALA A 19 -24.25 23.32 -11.18
C ALA A 19 -23.18 22.30 -10.75
N VAL A 20 -23.50 21.39 -9.81
CA VAL A 20 -22.60 20.31 -9.38
C VAL A 20 -22.29 19.37 -10.54
N SER A 21 -23.29 18.99 -11.33
CA SER A 21 -23.10 18.11 -12.48
C SER A 21 -22.16 18.73 -13.53
N ILE A 22 -22.37 20.00 -13.87
CA ILE A 22 -21.51 20.75 -14.80
C ILE A 22 -20.07 20.80 -14.27
N PHE A 23 -19.88 21.11 -12.99
CA PHE A 23 -18.57 21.15 -12.36
C PHE A 23 -17.84 19.80 -12.43
N LEU A 24 -18.54 18.70 -12.13
CA LEU A 24 -17.99 17.35 -12.20
C LEU A 24 -17.63 16.95 -13.64
N ILE A 25 -18.49 17.26 -14.62
CA ILE A 25 -18.25 16.95 -16.03
C ILE A 25 -17.04 17.72 -16.59
N HIS A 26 -16.95 19.02 -16.32
CA HIS A 26 -15.84 19.84 -16.80
C HIS A 26 -14.53 19.45 -16.14
N GLY A 27 -14.56 19.16 -14.85
CA GLY A 27 -13.33 18.80 -14.17
C GLY A 27 -12.88 17.36 -14.48
N GLU A 28 -13.78 16.39 -14.74
CA GLU A 28 -13.37 15.10 -15.31
C GLU A 28 -12.61 15.31 -16.64
N GLU A 29 -13.07 16.22 -17.51
CA GLU A 29 -12.35 16.52 -18.75
C GLU A 29 -10.94 17.07 -18.50
N GLN A 30 -10.78 17.95 -17.50
CA GLN A 30 -9.46 18.45 -17.13
C GLN A 30 -8.55 17.34 -16.60
N GLU A 31 -9.07 16.42 -15.79
CA GLU A 31 -8.35 15.25 -15.28
C GLU A 31 -7.96 14.32 -16.45
N ARG A 32 -8.86 14.09 -17.40
CA ARG A 32 -8.60 13.32 -18.62
C ARG A 32 -7.52 13.95 -19.49
N LEU A 33 -7.54 15.27 -19.68
CA LEU A 33 -6.52 15.97 -20.47
C LEU A 33 -5.13 15.84 -19.84
N LYS A 34 -5.04 15.94 -18.50
CA LYS A 34 -3.79 15.65 -17.78
C LYS A 34 -3.35 14.21 -17.96
N TRP A 35 -4.29 13.27 -17.84
CA TRP A 35 -4.04 11.84 -18.03
C TRP A 35 -3.52 11.53 -19.43
N VAL A 36 -4.12 12.09 -20.49
CA VAL A 36 -3.65 11.89 -21.87
C VAL A 36 -2.24 12.45 -22.06
N ALA A 37 -1.95 13.61 -21.47
CA ALA A 37 -0.64 14.26 -21.57
C ALA A 37 0.45 13.60 -20.73
N ALA A 38 0.09 12.80 -19.72
CA ALA A 38 1.05 12.13 -18.85
C ALA A 38 1.82 11.02 -19.59
N PRO A 39 3.11 10.80 -19.24
CA PRO A 39 3.91 9.74 -19.83
C PRO A 39 3.35 8.35 -19.49
N SER A 40 3.79 7.35 -20.24
CA SER A 40 3.50 5.95 -19.89
C SER A 40 4.16 5.57 -18.57
N THR A 41 3.46 4.77 -17.76
CA THR A 41 3.97 4.20 -16.51
C THR A 41 4.63 2.83 -16.70
N LEU A 42 4.56 2.25 -17.90
CA LEU A 42 5.18 0.96 -18.22
C LEU A 42 6.68 0.88 -17.83
N PRO A 43 7.51 1.93 -18.01
CA PRO A 43 8.91 1.90 -17.57
C PRO A 43 9.11 1.68 -16.07
N LEU A 44 8.09 1.96 -15.24
CA LEU A 44 8.14 1.68 -13.81
C LEU A 44 8.13 0.18 -13.50
N TYR A 45 7.67 -0.65 -14.44
CA TYR A 45 7.48 -2.10 -14.25
C TYR A 45 8.41 -2.94 -15.12
N THR A 46 8.93 -2.38 -16.22
CA THR A 46 9.88 -3.06 -17.11
C THR A 46 11.36 -2.81 -16.76
N THR A 47 11.65 -2.43 -15.52
CA THR A 47 13.03 -2.17 -15.05
C THR A 47 13.73 -3.46 -14.64
N ASP A 48 15.05 -3.53 -14.88
CA ASP A 48 15.89 -4.62 -14.39
C ASP A 48 16.38 -4.44 -12.95
N GLU A 49 16.22 -3.23 -12.41
CA GLU A 49 16.52 -2.92 -11.02
C GLU A 49 15.67 -3.79 -10.08
N VAL A 50 16.25 -4.18 -8.94
CA VAL A 50 15.56 -4.89 -7.86
C VAL A 50 15.94 -4.31 -6.52
N CYS A 51 14.97 -4.23 -5.62
CA CYS A 51 15.22 -3.94 -4.22
C CYS A 51 15.48 -5.23 -3.46
N ARG A 52 16.53 -5.22 -2.64
CA ARG A 52 16.90 -6.34 -1.77
C ARG A 52 16.77 -5.96 -0.31
N ASP A 53 16.33 -6.90 0.48
CA ASP A 53 16.45 -6.83 1.93
C ASP A 53 17.92 -6.73 2.34
N LYS A 54 18.23 -5.85 3.29
CA LYS A 54 19.62 -5.53 3.65
C LYS A 54 20.33 -6.66 4.39
N GLU A 55 19.59 -7.50 5.11
CA GLU A 55 20.17 -8.53 5.98
C GLU A 55 20.27 -9.87 5.24
N SER A 56 19.18 -10.29 4.59
CA SER A 56 19.09 -11.58 3.89
C SER A 56 19.55 -11.53 2.44
N ASN A 57 19.71 -10.33 1.86
CA ASN A 57 20.00 -10.10 0.44
C ASN A 57 18.92 -10.65 -0.53
N LYS A 58 17.73 -10.96 -0.01
CA LYS A 58 16.60 -11.48 -0.77
C LYS A 58 15.83 -10.37 -1.48
N ILE A 59 15.31 -10.66 -2.67
CA ILE A 59 14.59 -9.70 -3.51
C ILE A 59 13.18 -9.50 -2.95
N LEU A 60 12.87 -8.24 -2.62
CA LEU A 60 11.58 -7.81 -2.08
C LEU A 60 10.62 -7.32 -3.17
N ASN A 61 11.14 -6.57 -4.14
CA ASN A 61 10.37 -6.01 -5.25
C ASN A 61 11.28 -5.67 -6.44
N CYS A 62 10.70 -5.58 -7.63
CA CYS A 62 11.35 -4.95 -8.79
C CYS A 62 11.36 -3.41 -8.63
N GLY A 63 12.37 -2.75 -9.19
CA GLY A 63 12.65 -1.33 -9.02
C GLY A 63 13.37 -0.99 -7.71
N GLY A 64 13.60 0.31 -7.49
CA GLY A 64 14.24 0.81 -6.27
C GLY A 64 13.49 0.48 -4.97
N CYS A 65 14.23 0.55 -3.86
CA CYS A 65 13.68 0.39 -2.52
C CYS A 65 12.95 1.65 -2.05
N GLY A 66 11.91 1.48 -1.24
CA GLY A 66 11.20 2.58 -0.58
C GLY A 66 10.53 2.15 0.72
N GLY A 67 9.56 2.94 1.20
CA GLY A 67 8.92 2.76 2.51
C GLY A 67 8.19 1.43 2.70
N CYS A 68 7.74 0.78 1.61
CA CYS A 68 7.08 -0.53 1.62
C CYS A 68 8.02 -1.69 1.27
N SER A 69 9.30 -1.43 1.03
CA SER A 69 10.29 -2.45 0.65
C SER A 69 10.90 -3.10 1.88
N ASN A 70 10.09 -3.88 2.61
CA ASN A 70 10.52 -4.75 3.69
C ASN A 70 9.68 -6.03 3.71
N ARG A 71 10.20 -7.11 4.31
CA ARG A 71 9.54 -8.42 4.29
C ARG A 71 8.09 -8.39 4.78
N HIS A 72 7.85 -7.67 5.88
CA HIS A 72 6.52 -7.56 6.50
C HIS A 72 5.49 -6.94 5.57
N ASP A 73 5.78 -5.78 4.97
CA ASP A 73 4.83 -5.09 4.09
C ASP A 73 4.63 -5.82 2.75
N ILE A 74 5.69 -6.44 2.20
CA ILE A 74 5.57 -7.26 0.99
C ILE A 74 4.69 -8.48 1.25
N LYS A 75 4.84 -9.14 2.41
CA LYS A 75 3.95 -10.22 2.83
C LYS A 75 2.50 -9.74 2.96
N LEU A 76 2.27 -8.55 3.53
CA LEU A 76 0.93 -7.97 3.62
C LEU A 76 0.31 -7.64 2.25
N TYR A 77 1.11 -7.25 1.25
CA TYR A 77 0.60 -7.11 -0.12
C TYR A 77 0.06 -8.42 -0.68
N HIS A 78 0.71 -9.55 -0.39
CA HIS A 78 0.21 -10.87 -0.77
C HIS A 78 -1.03 -11.28 0.03
N ASP A 79 -0.97 -11.17 1.35
CA ASP A 79 -2.01 -11.65 2.26
C ASP A 79 -3.30 -10.82 2.15
N LYS A 80 -3.18 -9.53 1.83
CA LYS A 80 -4.31 -8.58 1.69
C LYS A 80 -4.55 -8.16 0.24
N ARG A 81 -4.08 -8.93 -0.74
CA ARG A 81 -4.15 -8.59 -2.18
C ARG A 81 -5.55 -8.22 -2.68
N ASP A 82 -6.59 -8.81 -2.09
CA ASP A 82 -8.00 -8.63 -2.48
C ASP A 82 -8.76 -7.63 -1.58
N THR A 83 -8.14 -7.10 -0.52
CA THR A 83 -8.82 -6.21 0.45
C THR A 83 -8.13 -4.88 0.66
N LEU A 84 -6.83 -4.76 0.35
CA LEU A 84 -6.04 -3.57 0.67
C LEU A 84 -6.57 -2.30 -0.02
N THR A 85 -7.01 -2.41 -1.29
CA THR A 85 -7.66 -1.30 -1.99
C THR A 85 -8.95 -0.87 -1.29
N GLY A 86 -9.78 -1.83 -0.86
CA GLY A 86 -11.02 -1.54 -0.11
C GLY A 86 -10.74 -0.84 1.22
N ILE A 87 -9.75 -1.32 1.97
CA ILE A 87 -9.31 -0.70 3.24
C ILE A 87 -8.90 0.77 3.00
N MET A 88 -8.06 1.03 1.99
CA MET A 88 -7.65 2.40 1.68
C MET A 88 -8.84 3.27 1.27
N VAL A 89 -9.77 2.76 0.46
CA VAL A 89 -10.98 3.51 0.06
C VAL A 89 -11.81 3.89 1.28
N GLU A 90 -12.02 2.98 2.22
CA GLU A 90 -12.79 3.26 3.44
C GLU A 90 -12.07 4.26 4.36
N CYS A 91 -10.75 4.14 4.52
CA CYS A 91 -9.97 5.10 5.30
C CYS A 91 -9.92 6.50 4.64
N ALA A 92 -9.82 6.56 3.31
CA ALA A 92 -9.89 7.80 2.55
C ALA A 92 -11.26 8.49 2.67
N GLN A 93 -12.36 7.71 2.64
CA GLN A 93 -13.70 8.24 2.89
C GLN A 93 -13.84 8.79 4.31
N ALA A 94 -13.29 8.07 5.30
CA ALA A 94 -13.34 8.51 6.69
C ALA A 94 -12.59 9.84 6.91
N ASP A 95 -11.41 9.98 6.32
CA ASP A 95 -10.63 11.21 6.31
C ASP A 95 -11.37 12.35 5.59
N PHE A 96 -11.81 12.12 4.35
CA PHE A 96 -12.43 13.16 3.52
C PHE A 96 -13.79 13.64 4.04
N ILE A 97 -14.64 12.74 4.55
CA ILE A 97 -16.02 13.06 4.94
C ILE A 97 -16.12 13.37 6.43
N PHE A 98 -15.45 12.58 7.27
CA PHE A 98 -15.59 12.65 8.73
C PHE A 98 -14.39 13.31 9.42
N ARG A 99 -13.40 13.81 8.67
CA ARG A 99 -12.15 14.38 9.21
C ARG A 99 -11.41 13.40 10.12
N GLY A 100 -11.45 12.12 9.77
CA GLY A 100 -10.65 11.09 10.43
C GLY A 100 -9.16 11.21 10.12
N ASP A 101 -8.36 10.26 10.61
CA ASP A 101 -6.94 10.13 10.28
C ASP A 101 -6.76 8.92 9.34
N ALA A 102 -6.51 9.20 8.05
CA ALA A 102 -6.29 8.15 7.05
C ALA A 102 -5.08 7.26 7.37
N LEU A 103 -4.01 7.83 7.96
CA LEU A 103 -2.78 7.11 8.26
C LEU A 103 -3.01 6.12 9.40
N GLU A 104 -3.60 6.58 10.50
CA GLU A 104 -3.93 5.73 11.64
C GLU A 104 -4.91 4.62 11.22
N CYS A 105 -6.00 4.98 10.54
CA CYS A 105 -6.97 4.02 10.02
C CYS A 105 -6.32 2.95 9.14
N LEU A 106 -5.46 3.36 8.20
CA LEU A 106 -4.81 2.41 7.30
C LEU A 106 -3.85 1.50 8.07
N LYS A 107 -3.02 2.04 8.96
CA LYS A 107 -2.09 1.24 9.78
C LYS A 107 -2.84 0.18 10.58
N GLU A 108 -3.89 0.57 11.30
CA GLU A 108 -4.65 -0.35 12.15
C GLU A 108 -5.32 -1.47 11.36
N ARG A 109 -5.90 -1.14 10.20
CA ARG A 109 -6.69 -2.11 9.42
C ARG A 109 -5.87 -2.95 8.47
N SER A 110 -4.79 -2.39 7.91
CA SER A 110 -3.89 -3.10 7.00
C SER A 110 -2.75 -3.80 7.74
N GLY A 111 -2.32 -3.30 8.88
CA GLY A 111 -1.11 -3.76 9.58
C GLY A 111 0.18 -3.31 8.92
N LEU A 112 0.11 -2.48 7.87
CA LEU A 112 1.30 -1.93 7.21
C LEU A 112 2.14 -1.11 8.19
N THR A 113 3.45 -1.08 7.97
CA THR A 113 4.33 -0.17 8.70
C THR A 113 3.91 1.28 8.47
N GLU A 114 4.27 2.16 9.40
CA GLU A 114 3.94 3.59 9.29
C GLU A 114 4.52 4.22 8.02
N HIS A 115 5.76 3.89 7.68
CA HIS A 115 6.39 4.37 6.46
C HIS A 115 5.62 3.92 5.21
N CYS A 116 5.25 2.64 5.11
CA CYS A 116 4.46 2.18 3.97
C CYS A 116 3.06 2.81 3.94
N ALA A 117 2.36 2.86 5.07
CA ALA A 117 1.03 3.47 5.16
C ALA A 117 1.04 4.95 4.79
N SER A 118 2.07 5.71 5.17
CA SER A 118 2.22 7.11 4.77
C SER A 118 2.37 7.29 3.25
N CYS A 119 3.02 6.36 2.55
CA CYS A 119 3.08 6.38 1.08
C CYS A 119 1.70 6.15 0.46
N TRP A 120 0.87 5.27 1.03
CA TRP A 120 -0.52 5.09 0.60
C TRP A 120 -1.36 6.35 0.83
N VAL A 121 -1.19 7.02 1.96
CA VAL A 121 -1.84 8.32 2.23
C VAL A 121 -1.36 9.37 1.22
N LEU A 122 -0.08 9.41 0.88
CA LEU A 122 0.44 10.29 -0.17
C LEU A 122 -0.21 10.01 -1.53
N ASN A 123 -0.41 8.74 -1.89
CA ASN A 123 -1.13 8.37 -3.11
C ASN A 123 -2.58 8.85 -3.07
N TYR A 124 -3.28 8.64 -1.95
CA TYR A 124 -4.62 9.15 -1.73
C TYR A 124 -4.70 10.67 -1.88
N VAL A 125 -3.79 11.43 -1.26
CA VAL A 125 -3.73 12.89 -1.38
C VAL A 125 -3.52 13.28 -2.85
N CYS A 126 -2.59 12.64 -3.56
CA CYS A 126 -2.42 12.86 -5.00
C CYS A 126 -3.72 12.59 -5.78
N ASN A 127 -4.41 11.49 -5.48
CA ASN A 127 -5.65 11.08 -6.13
C ASN A 127 -6.77 12.12 -5.90
N THR A 128 -6.90 12.65 -4.68
CA THR A 128 -7.87 13.74 -4.39
C THR A 128 -7.59 15.02 -5.17
N HIS A 129 -6.33 15.29 -5.52
CA HIS A 129 -5.96 16.46 -6.31
C HIS A 129 -6.12 16.25 -7.82
N ASN A 130 -5.89 15.03 -8.31
CA ASN A 130 -5.75 14.77 -9.75
C ASN A 130 -6.88 13.97 -10.39
N CYS A 131 -7.68 13.23 -9.61
CA CYS A 131 -8.61 12.23 -10.14
C CYS A 131 -9.96 12.21 -9.39
N ILE A 132 -10.18 13.10 -8.42
CA ILE A 132 -11.35 13.07 -7.54
C ILE A 132 -12.67 13.14 -8.29
N ARG A 133 -12.75 13.90 -9.39
CA ARG A 133 -14.01 14.08 -10.11
C ARG A 133 -14.32 12.83 -10.93
N THR A 134 -13.32 12.29 -11.61
CA THR A 134 -13.41 11.01 -12.31
C THR A 134 -13.85 9.90 -11.35
N CYS A 135 -13.21 9.82 -10.18
CA CYS A 135 -13.53 8.84 -9.15
C CYS A 135 -14.93 9.01 -8.54
N ILE A 136 -15.34 10.23 -8.17
CA ILE A 136 -16.68 10.50 -7.64
C ILE A 136 -17.76 10.14 -8.68
N LYS A 137 -17.56 10.54 -9.93
CA LYS A 137 -18.50 10.23 -11.02
C LYS A 137 -18.61 8.73 -11.23
N HIS A 138 -17.49 8.05 -11.41
CA HIS A 138 -17.49 6.61 -11.64
C HIS A 138 -18.12 5.83 -10.48
N ARG A 139 -17.81 6.20 -9.22
CA ARG A 139 -18.24 5.46 -8.03
C ARG A 139 -19.67 5.78 -7.59
N TYR A 140 -20.10 7.04 -7.62
CA TYR A 140 -21.35 7.48 -6.99
C TYR A 140 -22.37 8.08 -7.95
N LEU A 141 -21.93 8.57 -9.11
CA LEU A 141 -22.79 9.23 -10.08
C LEU A 141 -22.60 8.63 -11.49
N PRO A 142 -22.67 7.29 -11.67
CA PRO A 142 -22.38 6.64 -12.94
C PRO A 142 -23.40 6.99 -14.04
N PHE A 143 -24.54 7.59 -13.66
CA PHE A 143 -25.56 8.08 -14.58
C PHE A 143 -25.22 9.45 -15.19
N LEU A 144 -24.26 10.19 -14.65
CA LEU A 144 -23.78 11.42 -15.28
C LEU A 144 -22.97 11.07 -16.53
N PRO A 145 -23.10 11.84 -17.62
CA PRO A 145 -22.35 11.58 -18.83
C PRO A 145 -20.85 11.67 -18.55
N SER A 146 -20.10 10.60 -18.86
CA SER A 146 -18.64 10.58 -18.82
C SER A 146 -18.08 10.83 -20.22
N TRP A 147 -16.83 11.28 -20.26
CA TRP A 147 -16.10 11.29 -21.51
C TRP A 147 -15.67 9.85 -21.83
N ASN A 148 -16.23 9.25 -22.87
CA ASN A 148 -15.95 7.88 -23.33
C ASN A 148 -14.50 7.65 -23.82
N ALA A 149 -13.56 8.54 -23.47
CA ALA A 149 -12.24 8.65 -24.08
C ALA A 149 -11.10 8.36 -23.09
N TRP A 150 -11.38 7.73 -21.95
CA TRP A 150 -10.31 7.20 -21.11
C TRP A 150 -9.54 6.07 -21.82
N ASN A 151 -10.18 5.34 -22.75
CA ASN A 151 -9.58 4.21 -23.48
C ASN A 151 -8.72 3.33 -22.56
N SER A 152 -9.18 3.18 -21.32
CA SER A 152 -8.39 2.66 -20.21
C SER A 152 -8.67 1.19 -19.94
N GLU A 153 -9.54 0.56 -20.74
CA GLU A 153 -9.88 -0.85 -20.62
C GLU A 153 -8.59 -1.70 -20.59
N PRO A 154 -8.48 -2.65 -19.64
CA PRO A 154 -9.55 -3.16 -18.77
C PRO A 154 -9.79 -2.34 -17.48
N LEU A 155 -9.00 -1.30 -17.20
CA LEU A 155 -9.14 -0.49 -16.00
C LEU A 155 -10.33 0.47 -16.08
N ASP A 156 -11.04 0.61 -14.96
CA ASP A 156 -12.01 1.69 -14.82
C ASP A 156 -11.32 3.07 -14.83
N PRO A 157 -12.02 4.14 -15.25
CA PRO A 157 -11.43 5.47 -15.36
C PRO A 157 -10.79 6.02 -14.08
N CYS A 158 -11.31 5.69 -12.90
CA CYS A 158 -10.74 6.18 -11.63
C CYS A 158 -9.38 5.55 -11.38
N ILE A 159 -9.31 4.22 -11.47
CA ILE A 159 -8.04 3.48 -11.29
C ILE A 159 -7.04 3.84 -12.38
N ALA A 160 -7.49 3.99 -13.62
CA ALA A 160 -6.62 4.41 -14.72
C ALA A 160 -6.01 5.80 -14.48
N CYS A 161 -6.80 6.73 -13.93
CA CYS A 161 -6.32 8.05 -13.54
C CYS A 161 -5.27 7.96 -12.43
N ASP A 162 -5.59 7.25 -11.35
CA ASP A 162 -4.70 7.03 -10.20
C ASP A 162 -3.36 6.42 -10.66
N GLU A 163 -3.40 5.31 -11.40
CA GLU A 163 -2.19 4.61 -11.80
C GLU A 163 -1.26 5.45 -12.68
N LYS A 164 -1.82 6.29 -13.56
CA LYS A 164 -1.01 7.09 -14.48
C LYS A 164 -0.49 8.39 -13.86
N LEU A 165 -1.31 9.07 -13.05
CA LEU A 165 -0.96 10.38 -12.49
C LEU A 165 -0.33 10.29 -11.10
N CYS A 166 -0.76 9.32 -10.28
CA CYS A 166 -0.35 9.18 -8.89
C CYS A 166 0.50 7.93 -8.63
N GLY A 167 0.39 6.90 -9.47
CA GLY A 167 1.25 5.72 -9.44
C GLY A 167 2.76 6.02 -9.41
N PRO A 168 3.30 6.95 -10.21
CA PRO A 168 4.72 7.34 -10.14
C PRO A 168 5.11 7.90 -8.77
N VAL A 169 4.29 8.79 -8.20
CA VAL A 169 4.53 9.40 -6.87
C VAL A 169 4.48 8.34 -5.78
N PHE A 170 3.49 7.44 -5.85
CA PHE A 170 3.36 6.34 -4.90
C PHE A 170 4.57 5.43 -4.96
N VAL A 171 5.00 5.04 -6.15
CA VAL A 171 6.12 4.13 -6.37
C VAL A 171 7.46 4.75 -5.93
N ASP A 172 7.64 6.06 -6.12
CA ASP A 172 8.81 6.80 -5.63
C ASP A 172 8.94 6.75 -4.09
N CYS A 173 7.82 6.91 -3.38
CA CYS A 173 7.78 6.79 -1.92
C CYS A 173 7.88 5.33 -1.45
N ALA A 174 7.03 4.46 -1.99
CA ALA A 174 6.81 3.12 -1.49
C ALA A 174 7.91 2.15 -1.92
N GLY A 175 8.53 2.36 -3.09
CA GLY A 175 9.40 1.41 -3.78
C GLY A 175 8.63 0.22 -4.35
N ALA A 176 7.78 -0.39 -3.51
CA ALA A 176 6.93 -1.51 -3.83
C ALA A 176 5.44 -1.15 -3.88
N ASN A 177 4.77 -1.65 -4.91
CA ASN A 177 3.31 -1.82 -4.97
C ASN A 177 3.03 -3.30 -5.28
N ARG A 178 1.74 -3.70 -5.33
CA ARG A 178 1.36 -5.11 -5.61
C ARG A 178 2.04 -5.65 -6.89
N ARG A 179 2.09 -4.85 -7.97
CA ARG A 179 2.77 -5.21 -9.23
C ARG A 179 4.29 -5.44 -9.07
N ARG A 180 4.98 -4.49 -8.45
CA ARG A 180 6.44 -4.57 -8.19
C ARG A 180 6.80 -5.67 -7.19
N ALA A 181 5.87 -6.02 -6.30
CA ALA A 181 6.00 -7.15 -5.39
C ALA A 181 5.66 -8.51 -6.06
N GLY A 182 5.19 -8.54 -7.31
CA GLY A 182 4.81 -9.79 -7.97
C GLY A 182 3.46 -10.36 -7.55
N VAL A 183 2.60 -9.52 -6.97
CA VAL A 183 1.26 -9.90 -6.50
C VAL A 183 0.22 -9.57 -7.58
N ILE A 184 -0.47 -10.61 -8.05
CA ILE A 184 -1.65 -10.49 -8.92
C ILE A 184 -2.88 -10.24 -8.04
N THR A 185 -3.77 -9.35 -8.48
CA THR A 185 -4.93 -8.90 -7.71
C THR A 185 -6.21 -8.98 -8.54
N ASP A 186 -7.33 -8.64 -7.91
CA ASP A 186 -8.66 -8.44 -8.50
C ASP A 186 -8.79 -7.33 -9.56
N ILE A 187 -7.74 -6.53 -9.78
CA ILE A 187 -7.74 -5.46 -10.77
C ILE A 187 -6.99 -5.96 -12.01
N GLU A 188 -7.70 -6.12 -13.11
CA GLU A 188 -7.18 -6.64 -14.37
C GLU A 188 -6.20 -5.67 -15.03
N ARG A 189 -5.05 -6.19 -15.50
CA ARG A 189 -3.92 -5.44 -16.09
C ARG A 189 -3.15 -6.32 -17.08
N ASP A 190 -2.16 -5.74 -17.76
CA ASP A 190 -1.15 -6.51 -18.50
C ASP A 190 -0.20 -7.23 -17.52
N ASN A 191 -0.66 -8.36 -16.99
CA ASN A 191 0.10 -9.15 -16.03
C ASN A 191 1.40 -9.72 -16.61
N GLN A 192 1.58 -9.75 -17.93
CA GLN A 192 2.79 -10.28 -18.56
C GLN A 192 3.93 -9.27 -18.51
N GLN A 193 3.62 -7.98 -18.64
CA GLN A 193 4.63 -6.92 -18.69
C GLN A 193 4.80 -6.18 -17.37
N GLU A 194 3.74 -6.10 -16.56
CA GLU A 194 3.74 -5.22 -15.40
C GLU A 194 4.02 -5.93 -14.05
N ILE A 195 4.00 -7.27 -14.02
CA ILE A 195 4.18 -8.04 -12.78
C ILE A 195 5.64 -8.46 -12.62
N CYS A 196 6.22 -8.13 -11.47
CA CYS A 196 7.55 -8.57 -11.11
C CYS A 196 7.57 -10.09 -10.90
N ASN A 197 8.51 -10.79 -11.54
CA ASN A 197 8.71 -12.23 -11.40
C ASN A 197 10.01 -12.59 -10.66
N LYS A 198 10.67 -11.60 -10.05
CA LYS A 198 12.00 -11.74 -9.42
C LYS A 198 11.93 -11.84 -7.88
N VAL A 199 10.76 -11.73 -7.26
CA VAL A 199 10.61 -11.70 -5.79
C VAL A 199 10.91 -13.08 -5.18
N ASP A 200 11.71 -13.09 -4.12
CA ASP A 200 12.09 -14.31 -3.39
C ASP A 200 10.95 -14.76 -2.44
N TRP A 201 9.82 -15.20 -3.01
CA TRP A 201 8.60 -15.51 -2.26
C TRP A 201 8.76 -16.61 -1.19
N ASP A 202 9.62 -17.61 -1.43
CA ASP A 202 9.91 -18.66 -0.43
C ASP A 202 10.45 -18.06 0.87
N TRP A 203 11.25 -17.00 0.78
CA TRP A 203 11.75 -16.29 1.96
C TRP A 203 10.73 -15.32 2.53
N VAL A 204 9.98 -14.61 1.68
CA VAL A 204 8.94 -13.68 2.14
C VAL A 204 7.86 -14.41 2.96
N LEU A 205 7.43 -15.57 2.47
CA LEU A 205 6.34 -16.37 3.07
C LEU A 205 6.82 -17.45 4.04
N GLY A 206 8.12 -17.77 4.06
CA GLY A 206 8.67 -18.75 5.00
C GLY A 206 8.44 -18.34 6.46
N ASP A 207 8.48 -19.30 7.37
CA ASP A 207 8.35 -19.05 8.80
C ASP A 207 9.62 -18.38 9.37
N ASP A 208 9.47 -17.60 10.44
CA ASP A 208 10.60 -17.01 11.18
C ASP A 208 11.33 -18.03 12.07
N ASP A 209 10.86 -19.27 12.09
CA ASP A 209 11.19 -20.30 13.10
C ASP A 209 12.61 -20.89 12.98
N GLU A 210 13.39 -20.54 11.94
CA GLU A 210 14.78 -20.99 11.79
C GLU A 210 15.79 -20.09 12.54
N LYS A 211 15.46 -19.62 13.75
CA LYS A 211 16.41 -18.91 14.64
C LYS A 211 16.42 -19.39 16.10
N THR A 212 15.92 -20.60 16.39
CA THR A 212 15.89 -21.10 17.78
C THR A 212 16.38 -22.53 18.01
N GLU A 213 17.36 -23.03 17.27
CA GLU A 213 18.24 -24.14 17.68
C GLU A 213 19.62 -23.83 17.06
N ASP A 214 20.78 -23.71 17.71
CA ASP A 214 21.33 -24.26 18.93
C ASP A 214 22.55 -23.37 19.30
N LYS A 215 22.52 -22.68 20.44
CA LYS A 215 23.71 -22.05 21.06
C LYS A 215 23.76 -22.31 22.56
N THR A 216 23.22 -23.44 23.02
CA THR A 216 23.23 -23.78 24.44
C THR A 216 23.62 -25.23 24.68
N LYS A 217 24.68 -25.69 24.02
CA LYS A 217 25.47 -26.83 24.45
C LYS A 217 26.95 -26.56 24.18
N ASP A 218 27.57 -25.79 25.07
CA ASP A 218 29.01 -25.92 25.39
C ASP A 218 29.36 -24.87 26.45
N GLN A 219 28.94 -25.08 27.69
CA GLN A 219 29.57 -24.42 28.86
C GLN A 219 29.17 -24.98 30.24
N ASN A 220 28.77 -26.25 30.34
CA ASN A 220 28.51 -26.86 31.65
C ASN A 220 28.92 -28.34 31.69
N MET A 221 30.21 -28.62 31.47
CA MET A 221 30.87 -29.80 32.03
C MET A 221 32.34 -29.48 32.23
N VAL A 222 32.73 -29.28 33.48
CA VAL A 222 33.97 -29.72 34.16
C VAL A 222 34.20 -28.75 35.31
N GLU A 223 33.62 -29.06 36.46
CA GLU A 223 34.25 -28.84 37.77
C GLU A 223 33.40 -29.49 38.85
N LYS A 224 33.86 -30.65 39.34
CA LYS A 224 33.86 -31.07 40.75
C LYS A 224 34.15 -32.58 40.82
N GLU A 225 35.43 -32.92 40.86
CA GLU A 225 35.87 -34.06 41.65
C GLU A 225 36.54 -33.48 42.91
N GLY A 226 35.89 -33.73 44.04
CA GLY A 226 36.47 -33.52 45.35
C GLY A 226 37.23 -34.78 45.74
N ASP A 227 38.45 -34.58 46.22
CA ASP A 227 39.17 -35.61 46.96
C ASP A 227 39.53 -35.01 48.32
N GLY A 228 38.92 -35.58 49.35
CA GLY A 228 39.23 -35.29 50.74
C GLY A 228 40.09 -36.41 51.30
N MET A 229 41.18 -36.07 51.98
CA MET A 229 41.76 -36.96 52.98
C MET A 229 42.69 -36.23 53.98
N ALA A 230 42.43 -36.54 55.26
CA ALA A 230 43.33 -36.64 56.43
C ALA A 230 44.10 -35.37 56.89
N GLN A 231 43.78 -34.84 58.08
CA GLN A 231 44.34 -35.21 59.42
C GLN A 231 45.86 -35.02 59.50
N GLU A 232 46.37 -34.03 60.24
CA GLU A 232 46.51 -33.93 61.71
C GLU A 232 47.99 -34.14 62.09
N ALA A 233 48.68 -33.07 62.50
CA ALA A 233 49.85 -33.12 63.36
C ALA A 233 50.25 -31.70 63.83
N THR A 234 49.94 -31.44 65.10
CA THR A 234 50.64 -30.61 66.09
C THR A 234 52.09 -30.20 65.78
N ARG A 235 52.47 -28.94 66.08
CA ARG A 235 53.62 -28.62 66.97
C ARG A 235 53.72 -27.13 67.38
N GLU A 236 53.68 -26.92 68.69
CA GLU A 236 54.36 -25.98 69.61
C GLU A 236 54.98 -24.65 69.12
N GLU A 237 54.55 -23.58 69.81
CA GLU A 237 55.33 -22.54 70.51
C GLU A 237 56.77 -22.20 70.07
N LEU A 238 56.99 -20.96 69.64
CA LEU A 238 57.87 -19.94 70.25
C LEU A 238 57.71 -18.57 69.57
#